data_AF-A0A543FIK6-F1
#
_entry.id   AF-A0A543FIK6-F1
#
_cell.length_a   1.000
_cell.length_b   1.000
_cell.length_c   1.000
_cell.angle_alpha   90.00
_cell.angle_beta   90.00
_cell.angle_gamma   90.00
#
_symmetry.space_group_name_H-M   'P 1'
#
loop_
_entity.id
_entity.type
_entity.pdbx_description
1 polymer ?
#
loop_
_entity_poly.entity_id
_entity_poly.type
_entity_poly.pdbx_seq_one_letter_code
_entity_poly.pdbx_strand_id
1 'polypeptide(L)'
;MSDALTRFRSILPADTEWEPVDSGESGAAVFRAADGSRYAKCVAEDSVQELRQEHDRSEWLGDRGISGPRPLEWRHVADAACLVTSAVHGVPADRVSAEKLAAAWVSIADAVRVLHEIPTDTCPFERGVETMFAKAQDVVARGAVNPEFLPEEQHDTPPPVLLARLAGQVDRRIAQEAAESVVCHGDLCLPNIVLDPDTGSFAGFLDLGRLGVADPYVDIALLLANSRETWPDERSALDADRRFAERYGADLDADRQRFYLHLDPLTWG
;
A
#
# COMPACT_ATOMS: atom_id res chain seq x y z
N MET A 1 28.18 -6.53 -6.54
CA MET A 1 27.01 -7.42 -6.42
C MET A 1 26.31 -6.99 -5.13
N SER A 2 25.03 -6.64 -5.17
CA SER A 2 24.32 -6.17 -3.96
C SER A 2 24.32 -7.27 -2.88
N ASP A 3 24.43 -6.88 -1.60
CA ASP A 3 24.40 -7.81 -0.46
C ASP A 3 23.11 -8.64 -0.45
N ALA A 4 21.99 -8.03 -0.84
CA ALA A 4 20.69 -8.70 -0.98
C ALA A 4 20.71 -9.80 -2.06
N LEU A 5 21.31 -9.52 -3.24
CA LEU A 5 21.43 -10.52 -4.30
C LEU A 5 22.30 -11.71 -3.86
N THR A 6 23.35 -11.45 -3.08
CA THR A 6 24.20 -12.50 -2.51
C THR A 6 23.41 -13.38 -1.55
N ARG A 7 22.59 -12.76 -0.67
CA ARG A 7 21.77 -13.46 0.32
C ARG A 7 20.70 -14.35 -0.30
N PHE A 8 20.00 -13.87 -1.33
CA PHE A 8 18.83 -14.55 -1.90
C PHE A 8 19.10 -15.29 -3.22
N ARG A 9 20.36 -15.34 -3.69
CA ARG A 9 20.71 -15.99 -4.96
C ARG A 9 20.20 -17.43 -5.08
N SER A 10 20.25 -18.21 -4.00
CA SER A 10 19.84 -19.62 -4.01
C SER A 10 18.33 -19.83 -4.12
N ILE A 11 17.53 -18.83 -3.75
CA ILE A 11 16.07 -18.94 -3.80
C ILE A 11 15.48 -18.34 -5.07
N LEU A 12 16.19 -17.44 -5.76
CA LEU A 12 15.73 -16.88 -7.03
C LEU A 12 15.63 -17.96 -8.14
N PRO A 13 14.63 -17.89 -9.03
CA PRO A 13 14.57 -18.73 -10.22
C PRO A 13 15.83 -18.60 -11.09
N ALA A 14 16.37 -19.72 -11.56
CA ALA A 14 17.60 -19.77 -12.36
C ALA A 14 17.37 -19.63 -13.88
N ASP A 15 16.14 -19.35 -14.30
CA ASP A 15 15.71 -19.25 -15.70
C ASP A 15 15.96 -17.87 -16.32
N THR A 16 16.36 -16.87 -15.52
CA THR A 16 16.70 -15.52 -15.96
C THR A 16 17.75 -14.87 -15.06
N GLU A 17 18.31 -13.76 -15.51
CA GLU A 17 19.11 -12.87 -14.67
C GLU A 17 18.20 -11.95 -13.85
N TRP A 18 18.56 -11.72 -12.59
CA TRP A 18 17.81 -10.93 -11.64
C TRP A 18 18.62 -9.72 -11.21
N GLU A 19 18.03 -8.53 -11.38
CA GLU A 19 18.62 -7.26 -10.99
C GLU A 19 17.93 -6.75 -9.72
N PRO A 20 18.68 -6.36 -8.67
CA PRO A 20 18.08 -5.76 -7.49
C PRO A 20 17.41 -4.43 -7.86
N VAL A 21 16.26 -4.17 -7.23
CA VAL A 21 15.54 -2.91 -7.35
C VAL A 21 15.71 -2.14 -6.05
N ASP A 22 16.31 -0.94 -6.12
CA ASP A 22 16.60 -0.10 -4.95
C ASP A 22 15.34 0.65 -4.43
N SER A 23 14.17 0.01 -4.47
CA SER A 23 12.92 0.58 -3.94
C SER A 23 12.22 -0.40 -3.02
N GLY A 24 12.08 -0.02 -1.75
CA GLY A 24 11.35 -0.77 -0.74
C GLY A 24 11.93 -0.51 0.65
N GLU A 25 11.08 -0.07 1.58
CA GLU A 25 11.46 0.15 2.99
C GLU A 25 11.09 -1.03 3.89
N SER A 26 10.53 -2.09 3.31
CA SER A 26 10.32 -3.36 4.00
C SER A 26 11.64 -4.14 4.03
N GLY A 27 11.86 -4.96 5.06
CA GLY A 27 13.02 -5.87 5.16
C GLY A 27 13.10 -6.94 4.04
N ALA A 28 12.31 -6.80 2.97
CA ALA A 28 12.30 -7.63 1.79
C ALA A 28 13.27 -7.12 0.72
N ALA A 29 13.91 -8.04 0.01
CA ALA A 29 14.68 -7.73 -1.19
C ALA A 29 13.81 -7.93 -2.43
N VAL A 30 13.69 -6.89 -3.25
CA VAL A 30 12.95 -6.94 -4.52
C VAL A 30 13.92 -7.03 -5.69
N PHE A 31 13.65 -7.94 -6.62
CA PHE A 31 14.42 -8.15 -7.84
C PHE A 31 13.52 -8.05 -9.06
N ARG A 32 14.07 -7.57 -10.17
CA ARG A 32 13.41 -7.54 -11.48
C ARG A 32 14.13 -8.50 -12.42
N ALA A 33 13.38 -9.29 -13.16
CA ALA A 33 13.93 -10.13 -14.22
C ALA A 33 14.51 -9.27 -15.35
N ALA A 34 15.57 -9.72 -16.01
CA ALA A 34 16.26 -8.96 -17.07
C ALA A 34 15.36 -8.57 -18.26
N ASP A 35 14.34 -9.37 -18.56
CA ASP A 35 13.33 -9.07 -19.59
C ASP A 35 12.24 -8.10 -19.11
N GLY A 36 12.26 -7.73 -17.84
CA GLY A 36 11.30 -6.83 -17.19
C GLY A 36 9.90 -7.43 -16.97
N SER A 37 9.71 -8.74 -17.24
CA SER A 37 8.38 -9.37 -17.24
C SER A 37 7.91 -9.84 -15.86
N ARG A 38 8.85 -9.96 -14.90
CA ARG A 38 8.61 -10.50 -13.56
C ARG A 38 9.36 -9.74 -12.48
N TYR A 39 8.80 -9.79 -11.28
CA TYR A 39 9.45 -9.34 -10.05
C TYR A 39 9.53 -10.50 -9.07
N ALA A 40 10.55 -10.50 -8.22
CA ALA A 40 10.73 -11.45 -7.14
C ALA A 40 10.94 -10.68 -5.83
N LYS A 41 10.02 -10.83 -4.88
CA LYS A 41 10.14 -10.29 -3.52
C LYS A 41 10.58 -11.43 -2.61
N CYS A 42 11.78 -11.33 -2.06
CA CYS A 42 12.34 -12.36 -1.18
C CYS A 42 12.56 -11.82 0.24
N VAL A 43 12.28 -12.66 1.23
CA VAL A 43 12.33 -12.33 2.66
C VAL A 43 13.05 -13.42 3.44
N ALA A 44 13.55 -13.06 4.63
CA ALA A 44 14.02 -14.02 5.62
C ALA A 44 12.86 -14.60 6.43
N GLU A 45 13.15 -15.62 7.24
CA GLU A 45 12.19 -16.42 8.04
C GLU A 45 11.15 -15.57 8.79
N ASP A 46 11.59 -14.46 9.39
CA ASP A 46 10.76 -13.56 10.21
C ASP A 46 9.61 -12.89 9.43
N SER A 47 9.79 -12.68 8.13
CA SER A 47 8.77 -12.07 7.25
C SER A 47 8.14 -13.05 6.25
N VAL A 48 8.41 -14.36 6.34
CA VAL A 48 7.82 -15.37 5.44
C VAL A 48 6.30 -15.35 5.50
N GLN A 49 5.73 -15.22 6.70
CA GLN A 49 4.28 -15.20 6.87
C GLN A 49 3.63 -13.95 6.25
N GLU A 50 4.29 -12.80 6.35
CA GLU A 50 3.84 -11.54 5.73
C GLU A 50 3.89 -11.63 4.20
N LEU A 51 4.95 -12.23 3.64
CA LEU A 51 5.07 -12.44 2.21
C LEU A 51 4.05 -13.47 1.68
N ARG A 52 3.76 -14.53 2.44
CA ARG A 52 2.69 -15.48 2.10
C ARG A 52 1.33 -14.77 2.06
N GLN A 53 1.11 -13.91 3.02
CA GLN A 53 -0.07 -13.07 3.13
C GLN A 53 -0.24 -12.13 1.93
N GLU A 54 0.85 -11.59 1.37
CA GLU A 54 0.84 -10.81 0.13
C GLU A 54 0.56 -11.67 -1.11
N HIS A 55 1.12 -12.89 -1.17
CA HIS A 55 0.81 -13.87 -2.23
C HIS A 55 -0.70 -14.13 -2.29
N ASP A 56 -1.30 -14.49 -1.16
CA ASP A 56 -2.72 -14.89 -1.09
C ASP A 56 -3.65 -13.73 -1.45
N ARG A 57 -3.30 -12.50 -1.02
CA ARG A 57 -4.04 -11.27 -1.38
C ARG A 57 -3.95 -10.95 -2.87
N SER A 58 -2.76 -11.10 -3.45
CA SER A 58 -2.54 -10.86 -4.88
C SER A 58 -3.30 -11.85 -5.76
N GLU A 59 -3.31 -13.14 -5.38
CA GLU A 59 -4.10 -14.17 -6.06
C GLU A 59 -5.60 -13.87 -5.97
N TRP A 60 -6.11 -13.64 -4.76
CA TRP A 60 -7.53 -13.36 -4.52
C TRP A 60 -8.04 -12.10 -5.23
N LEU A 61 -7.20 -11.07 -5.32
CA LEU A 61 -7.54 -9.82 -6.00
C LEU A 61 -7.53 -10.01 -7.53
N GLY A 62 -6.58 -10.77 -8.06
CA GLY A 62 -6.48 -11.11 -9.48
C GLY A 62 -7.67 -11.92 -10.00
N ASP A 63 -8.27 -12.76 -9.16
CA ASP A 63 -9.49 -13.53 -9.46
C ASP A 63 -10.74 -12.65 -9.59
N ARG A 64 -10.69 -11.41 -9.08
CA ARG A 64 -11.75 -10.40 -9.19
C ARG A 64 -11.56 -9.46 -10.37
N GLY A 65 -10.53 -9.68 -11.18
CA GLY A 65 -10.25 -8.87 -12.36
C GLY A 65 -9.70 -7.48 -12.05
N ILE A 66 -9.27 -7.23 -10.81
CA ILE A 66 -8.53 -6.02 -10.47
C ILE A 66 -7.08 -6.17 -10.94
N SER A 67 -6.58 -5.18 -11.66
CA SER A 67 -5.23 -5.20 -12.18
C SER A 67 -4.18 -5.04 -11.08
N GLY A 68 -3.21 -5.94 -11.06
CA GLY A 68 -2.07 -5.96 -10.13
C GLY A 68 -1.11 -7.11 -10.43
N PRO A 69 -0.06 -7.34 -9.62
CA PRO A 69 0.86 -8.45 -9.79
C PRO A 69 0.12 -9.77 -9.63
N ARG A 70 0.28 -10.69 -10.59
CA ARG A 70 -0.21 -12.07 -10.44
C ARG A 70 0.90 -12.95 -9.88
N PRO A 71 0.67 -13.71 -8.80
CA PRO A 71 1.60 -14.74 -8.37
C PRO A 71 1.86 -15.74 -9.49
N LEU A 72 3.14 -15.99 -9.76
CA LEU A 72 3.60 -16.95 -10.77
C LEU A 72 4.29 -18.14 -10.13
N GLU A 73 5.06 -17.89 -9.07
CA GLU A 73 5.81 -18.92 -8.36
C GLU A 73 5.99 -18.54 -6.89
N TRP A 74 5.84 -19.53 -6.00
CA TRP A 74 6.23 -19.42 -4.61
C TRP A 74 7.40 -20.37 -4.32
N ARG A 75 8.46 -19.84 -3.71
CA ARG A 75 9.66 -20.61 -3.34
C ARG A 75 9.93 -20.44 -1.86
N HIS A 76 10.33 -21.52 -1.21
CA HIS A 76 10.75 -21.54 0.19
C HIS A 76 11.94 -22.48 0.32
N VAL A 77 13.10 -21.95 0.72
CA VAL A 77 14.35 -22.71 0.85
C VAL A 77 15.04 -22.30 2.14
N ALA A 78 15.25 -23.28 3.04
CA ALA A 78 15.76 -23.04 4.38
C ALA A 78 14.98 -21.91 5.08
N ASP A 79 15.66 -20.88 5.58
CA ASP A 79 15.09 -19.79 6.38
C ASP A 79 14.73 -18.56 5.52
N ALA A 80 14.27 -18.78 4.28
CA ALA A 80 13.93 -17.72 3.34
C ALA A 80 12.80 -18.13 2.39
N ALA A 81 11.95 -17.17 2.05
CA ALA A 81 10.90 -17.33 1.05
C ALA A 81 11.05 -16.30 -0.09
N CYS A 82 10.51 -16.64 -1.26
CA CYS A 82 10.43 -15.72 -2.37
C CYS A 82 9.13 -15.88 -3.16
N LEU A 83 8.47 -14.75 -3.41
CA LEU A 83 7.26 -14.62 -4.19
C LEU A 83 7.64 -14.01 -5.54
N VAL A 84 7.42 -14.77 -6.62
CA VAL A 84 7.59 -14.30 -7.99
C VAL A 84 6.23 -13.88 -8.54
N THR A 85 6.13 -12.67 -9.06
CA THR A 85 4.91 -12.11 -9.65
C THR A 85 5.14 -11.63 -11.09
N SER A 86 4.06 -11.52 -11.86
CA SER A 86 4.07 -10.82 -13.13
C SER A 86 4.31 -9.33 -12.91
N ALA A 87 5.08 -8.69 -13.79
CA ALA A 87 5.19 -7.24 -13.80
C ALA A 87 3.85 -6.59 -14.18
N VAL A 88 3.49 -5.51 -13.48
CA VAL A 88 2.47 -4.57 -13.95
C VAL A 88 3.17 -3.59 -14.87
N HIS A 89 2.80 -3.59 -16.15
CA HIS A 89 3.45 -2.73 -17.14
C HIS A 89 3.05 -1.27 -16.93
N GLY A 90 4.03 -0.41 -16.68
CA GLY A 90 3.85 1.03 -16.69
C GLY A 90 4.82 1.77 -15.78
N VAL A 91 4.42 2.96 -15.37
CA VAL A 91 5.23 3.86 -14.54
C VAL A 91 4.49 4.12 -13.22
N PRO A 92 5.15 3.95 -12.05
CA PRO A 92 4.59 4.36 -10.77
C PRO A 92 4.14 5.83 -10.77
N ALA A 93 3.01 6.12 -10.13
CA ALA A 93 2.36 7.43 -10.20
C ALA A 93 3.15 8.54 -9.48
N ASP A 94 4.05 8.19 -8.55
CA ASP A 94 4.98 9.12 -7.89
C ASP A 94 6.09 9.61 -8.84
N ARG A 95 6.32 8.89 -9.95
CA ARG A 95 7.41 9.19 -10.91
C ARG A 95 6.96 9.96 -12.14
N VAL A 96 5.69 10.38 -12.21
CA VAL A 96 5.17 11.19 -13.31
C VAL A 96 5.09 12.66 -12.92
N SER A 97 5.02 13.56 -13.89
CA SER A 97 4.80 14.98 -13.61
C SER A 97 3.40 15.23 -13.06
N ALA A 98 3.21 16.33 -12.33
CA ALA A 98 1.90 16.77 -11.86
C ALA A 98 0.84 16.84 -12.98
N GLU A 99 1.23 17.26 -14.19
CA GLU A 99 0.33 17.28 -15.35
C GLU A 99 -0.17 15.88 -15.74
N LYS A 100 0.73 14.90 -15.77
CA LYS A 100 0.38 13.51 -16.06
C LYS A 100 -0.46 12.90 -14.95
N LEU A 101 -0.12 13.16 -13.69
CA LEU A 101 -0.91 12.70 -12.55
C LEU A 101 -2.33 13.30 -12.58
N ALA A 102 -2.47 14.60 -12.88
CA ALA A 102 -3.76 15.27 -13.03
C ALA A 102 -4.60 14.66 -14.16
N ALA A 103 -3.97 14.27 -15.27
CA ALA A 103 -4.66 13.58 -16.38
C ALA A 103 -5.11 12.17 -15.99
N ALA A 104 -4.32 11.44 -15.19
CA ALA A 104 -4.62 10.10 -14.71
C ALA A 104 -5.66 10.07 -13.58
N TRP A 105 -5.83 11.18 -12.86
CA TRP A 105 -6.53 11.26 -11.57
C TRP A 105 -7.96 10.68 -11.59
N VAL A 106 -8.71 10.92 -12.66
CA VAL A 106 -10.07 10.36 -12.83
C VAL A 106 -10.03 8.84 -12.91
N SER A 107 -9.08 8.28 -13.67
CA SER A 107 -8.92 6.82 -13.80
C SER A 107 -8.44 6.16 -12.51
N ILE A 108 -7.61 6.86 -11.72
CA ILE A 108 -7.20 6.42 -10.38
C ILE A 108 -8.41 6.36 -9.47
N ALA A 109 -9.21 7.45 -9.39
CA ALA A 109 -10.42 7.47 -8.57
C ALA A 109 -11.42 6.37 -8.96
N ASP A 110 -11.56 6.09 -10.26
CA ASP A 110 -12.35 4.96 -10.76
C ASP A 110 -11.82 3.61 -10.30
N ALA A 111 -10.51 3.38 -10.40
CA ALA A 111 -9.89 2.13 -9.97
C ALA A 111 -10.06 1.90 -8.46
N VAL A 112 -9.91 2.95 -7.64
CA VAL A 112 -10.15 2.90 -6.19
C VAL A 112 -11.61 2.60 -5.90
N ARG A 113 -12.55 3.26 -6.59
CA ARG A 113 -13.98 2.96 -6.44
C ARG A 113 -14.29 1.50 -6.81
N VAL A 114 -13.73 0.99 -7.91
CA VAL A 114 -13.93 -0.40 -8.34
C VAL A 114 -13.37 -1.39 -7.31
N LEU A 115 -12.21 -1.12 -6.71
CA LEU A 115 -11.67 -1.90 -5.61
C LEU A 115 -12.62 -1.90 -4.40
N HIS A 116 -13.09 -0.71 -4.01
CA HIS A 116 -13.96 -0.53 -2.85
C HIS A 116 -15.39 -1.07 -3.05
N GLU A 117 -15.83 -1.29 -4.30
CA GLU A 117 -17.11 -1.89 -4.65
C GLU A 117 -17.11 -3.43 -4.59
N ILE A 118 -15.95 -4.07 -4.36
CA ILE A 118 -15.89 -5.51 -4.14
C ILE A 118 -16.69 -5.87 -2.87
N PRO A 119 -17.62 -6.83 -2.93
CA PRO A 119 -18.40 -7.24 -1.76
C PRO A 119 -17.50 -7.73 -0.61
N THR A 120 -17.60 -7.07 0.54
CA THR A 120 -16.74 -7.30 1.71
C THR A 120 -16.91 -8.70 2.31
N ASP A 121 -18.10 -9.29 2.21
CA ASP A 121 -18.42 -10.66 2.64
C ASP A 121 -17.68 -11.74 1.83
N THR A 122 -17.08 -11.37 0.68
CA THR A 122 -16.26 -12.26 -0.12
C THR A 122 -14.76 -12.13 0.17
N CYS A 123 -14.35 -11.14 0.97
CA CYS A 123 -12.96 -10.88 1.30
C CYS A 123 -12.55 -11.63 2.58
N PRO A 124 -11.57 -12.56 2.50
CA PRO A 124 -11.11 -13.33 3.65
C PRO A 124 -10.10 -12.56 4.53
N PHE A 125 -9.70 -11.36 4.11
CA PHE A 125 -8.67 -10.57 4.78
C PHE A 125 -9.34 -9.42 5.53
N GLU A 126 -9.13 -9.36 6.84
CA GLU A 126 -9.54 -8.22 7.65
C GLU A 126 -8.35 -7.32 7.98
N ARG A 127 -8.63 -6.02 8.02
CA ARG A 127 -7.67 -4.99 8.45
C ARG A 127 -8.39 -3.84 9.16
N GLY A 128 -9.47 -4.17 9.88
CA GLY A 128 -10.28 -3.19 10.58
C GLY A 128 -9.49 -2.39 11.63
N VAL A 129 -10.07 -1.27 12.06
CA VAL A 129 -9.44 -0.31 12.96
C VAL A 129 -9.00 -0.95 14.29
N GLU A 130 -9.76 -1.91 14.82
CA GLU A 130 -9.39 -2.63 16.06
C GLU A 130 -8.08 -3.40 15.90
N THR A 131 -7.96 -4.17 14.82
CA THR A 131 -6.76 -4.95 14.48
C THR A 131 -5.56 -4.03 14.28
N MET A 132 -5.73 -2.93 13.54
CA MET A 132 -4.65 -2.00 13.25
C MET A 132 -4.24 -1.18 14.47
N PHE A 133 -5.19 -0.82 15.34
CA PHE A 133 -4.88 -0.13 16.60
C PHE A 133 -4.12 -1.05 17.57
N ALA A 134 -4.48 -2.34 17.65
CA ALA A 134 -3.73 -3.32 18.42
C ALA A 134 -2.30 -3.53 17.88
N LYS A 135 -2.12 -3.56 16.55
CA LYS A 135 -0.79 -3.57 15.93
C LYS A 135 0.00 -2.30 16.29
N ALA A 136 -0.64 -1.13 16.25
CA ALA A 136 0.01 0.12 16.65
C ALA A 136 0.45 0.12 18.13
N GLN A 137 -0.36 -0.45 19.03
CA GLN A 137 0.01 -0.66 20.43
C GLN A 137 1.27 -1.52 20.57
N ASP A 138 1.36 -2.63 19.83
CA ASP A 138 2.53 -3.51 19.84
C ASP A 138 3.80 -2.80 19.32
N VAL A 139 3.72 -2.16 18.15
CA VAL A 139 4.86 -1.44 17.55
C VAL A 139 5.37 -0.35 18.48
N VAL A 140 4.46 0.44 19.07
CA VAL A 140 4.82 1.48 20.03
C VAL A 140 5.42 0.89 21.32
N ALA A 141 4.89 -0.22 21.83
CA ALA A 141 5.40 -0.88 23.02
C ALA A 141 6.82 -1.44 22.83
N ARG A 142 7.14 -1.93 21.62
CA ARG A 142 8.48 -2.41 21.24
C ARG A 142 9.46 -1.27 20.91
N GLY A 143 8.99 -0.03 20.81
CA GLY A 143 9.81 1.10 20.37
C GLY A 143 10.24 0.99 18.91
N ALA A 144 9.43 0.33 18.08
CA ALA A 144 9.76 -0.02 16.69
C ALA A 144 9.21 0.98 15.64
N VAL A 145 8.56 2.05 16.08
CA VAL A 145 8.05 3.10 15.18
C VAL A 145 9.24 3.76 14.46
N ASN A 146 9.23 3.72 13.13
CA ASN A 146 10.16 4.50 12.32
C ASN A 146 9.72 5.98 12.28
N PRO A 147 10.50 6.92 12.83
CA PRO A 147 10.14 8.34 12.80
C PRO A 147 10.02 8.93 11.39
N GLU A 148 10.70 8.36 10.40
CA GLU A 148 10.64 8.84 9.01
C GLU A 148 9.25 8.66 8.36
N PHE A 149 8.43 7.74 8.87
CA PHE A 149 7.04 7.55 8.42
C PHE A 149 6.06 8.52 9.07
N LEU A 150 6.45 9.20 10.15
CA LEU A 150 5.56 10.15 10.80
C LEU A 150 5.45 11.43 9.95
N PRO A 151 4.29 12.11 9.95
CA PRO A 151 4.21 13.48 9.44
C PRO A 151 5.25 14.37 10.13
N GLU A 152 5.85 15.31 9.40
CA GLU A 152 6.95 16.16 9.90
C GLU A 152 6.60 16.85 11.22
N GLU A 153 5.35 17.28 11.39
CA GLU A 153 4.88 17.94 12.63
C GLU A 153 4.81 17.00 13.85
N GLN A 154 5.00 15.70 13.65
CA GLN A 154 4.96 14.67 14.69
C GLN A 154 6.34 14.11 15.05
N HIS A 155 7.40 14.43 14.31
CA HIS A 155 8.76 13.89 14.53
C HIS A 155 9.28 14.12 15.96
N ASP A 156 8.94 15.27 16.56
CA ASP A 156 9.33 15.63 17.92
C ASP A 156 8.37 15.12 19.01
N THR A 157 7.30 14.40 18.65
CA THR A 157 6.33 13.84 19.60
C THR A 157 6.61 12.36 19.85
N PRO A 158 6.77 11.93 21.12
CA PRO A 158 6.96 10.51 21.42
C PRO A 158 5.79 9.63 20.92
N PRO A 159 6.04 8.47 20.28
CA PRO A 159 4.98 7.60 19.77
C PRO A 159 3.89 7.18 20.77
N PRO A 160 4.17 6.93 22.07
CA PRO A 160 3.13 6.69 23.06
C PRO A 160 2.13 7.84 23.22
N VAL A 161 2.58 9.09 23.04
CA VAL A 161 1.73 10.28 23.08
C VAL A 161 0.86 10.36 21.82
N LEU A 162 1.42 10.03 20.65
CA LEU A 162 0.68 9.96 19.39
C LEU A 162 -0.44 8.92 19.46
N LEU A 163 -0.11 7.70 19.91
CA LEU A 163 -1.07 6.62 20.08
C LEU A 163 -2.20 7.00 21.06
N ALA A 164 -1.87 7.67 22.18
CA ALA A 164 -2.86 8.14 23.15
C ALA A 164 -3.83 9.18 22.56
N ARG A 165 -3.39 10.04 21.63
CA ARG A 165 -4.27 11.00 20.92
C ARG A 165 -5.31 10.29 20.04
N LEU A 166 -4.98 9.11 19.53
CA LEU A 166 -5.86 8.30 18.69
C LEU A 166 -6.84 7.44 19.51
N ALA A 167 -6.41 6.96 20.69
CA ALA A 167 -7.21 6.09 21.55
C ALA A 167 -8.62 6.64 21.84
N GLY A 168 -8.74 7.95 22.09
CA GLY A 168 -10.04 8.60 22.35
C GLY A 168 -10.99 8.68 21.15
N GLN A 169 -10.56 8.26 19.95
CA GLN A 169 -11.35 8.28 18.73
C GLN A 169 -11.70 6.87 18.22
N VAL A 170 -11.12 5.81 18.79
CA VAL A 170 -11.24 4.43 18.28
C VAL A 170 -12.70 3.96 18.23
N ASP A 171 -13.47 4.12 19.31
CA ASP A 171 -14.89 3.71 19.34
C ASP A 171 -15.72 4.40 18.26
N ARG A 172 -15.46 5.69 17.99
CA ARG A 172 -16.12 6.44 16.90
C ARG A 172 -15.75 5.85 15.54
N ARG A 173 -14.49 5.45 15.35
CA ARG A 173 -14.00 4.88 14.08
C ARG A 173 -14.52 3.48 13.86
N ILE A 174 -14.63 2.65 14.90
CA ILE A 174 -15.27 1.33 14.84
C ILE A 174 -16.71 1.46 14.33
N ALA A 175 -17.48 2.42 14.88
CA ALA A 175 -18.86 2.63 14.46
C ALA A 175 -18.97 3.09 13.00
N GLN A 176 -18.05 3.96 12.54
CA GLN A 176 -18.00 4.41 11.14
C GLN A 176 -17.57 3.29 10.19
N GLU A 177 -16.56 2.51 10.55
CA GLU A 177 -16.08 1.36 9.78
C GLU A 177 -17.19 0.30 9.64
N ALA A 178 -17.92 -0.03 10.71
CA ALA A 178 -19.02 -0.98 10.66
C ALA A 178 -20.15 -0.57 9.68
N ALA A 179 -20.32 0.74 9.44
CA ALA A 179 -21.35 1.25 8.52
C ALA A 179 -20.88 1.31 7.06
N GLU A 180 -19.58 1.46 6.82
CA GLU A 180 -19.04 1.87 5.51
C GLU A 180 -17.81 1.07 5.08
N SER A 181 -17.56 -0.10 5.68
CA SER A 181 -16.41 -0.95 5.32
C SER A 181 -16.40 -1.31 3.84
N VAL A 182 -15.21 -1.29 3.26
CA VAL A 182 -14.91 -1.67 1.87
C VAL A 182 -13.69 -2.59 1.85
N VAL A 183 -13.39 -3.19 0.69
CA VAL A 183 -12.10 -3.83 0.49
C VAL A 183 -11.06 -2.76 0.17
N CYS A 184 -10.12 -2.52 1.08
CA CYS A 184 -9.04 -1.54 0.91
C CYS A 184 -7.77 -2.21 0.40
N HIS A 185 -6.96 -1.44 -0.33
CA HIS A 185 -5.57 -1.74 -0.66
C HIS A 185 -4.70 -1.83 0.61
N GLY A 186 -4.94 -0.93 1.56
CA GLY A 186 -4.31 -0.91 2.88
C GLY A 186 -2.98 -0.14 2.96
N ASP A 187 -2.45 0.30 1.82
CA ASP A 187 -1.25 1.13 1.66
C ASP A 187 -1.29 1.90 0.32
N LEU A 188 -2.38 2.64 0.09
CA LEU A 188 -2.68 3.24 -1.22
C LEU A 188 -1.90 4.55 -1.44
N CYS A 189 -0.58 4.46 -1.56
CA CYS A 189 0.30 5.57 -1.91
C CYS A 189 0.57 5.60 -3.44
N LEU A 190 1.01 6.73 -3.99
CA LEU A 190 1.30 6.87 -5.43
C LEU A 190 2.33 5.85 -5.98
N PRO A 191 3.39 5.45 -5.24
CA PRO A 191 4.30 4.39 -5.70
C PRO A 191 3.62 3.04 -5.93
N ASN A 192 2.50 2.80 -5.25
CA ASN A 192 1.71 1.57 -5.35
C ASN A 192 0.63 1.63 -6.44
N ILE A 193 0.62 2.69 -7.26
CA ILE A 193 -0.30 2.88 -8.38
C ILE A 193 0.52 2.98 -9.66
N VAL A 194 0.27 2.09 -10.62
CA VAL A 194 0.95 2.10 -11.92
C VAL A 194 0.06 2.76 -12.96
N LEU A 195 0.66 3.63 -13.76
CA LEU A 195 0.03 4.27 -14.90
C LEU A 195 0.56 3.68 -16.21
N ASP A 196 -0.35 3.42 -17.13
CA ASP A 196 -0.03 3.00 -18.49
C ASP A 196 0.68 4.17 -19.21
N PRO A 197 1.87 3.95 -19.80
CA PRO A 197 2.68 5.03 -20.35
C PRO A 197 2.11 5.59 -21.67
N ASP A 198 1.30 4.81 -22.38
CA ASP A 198 0.73 5.17 -23.67
C ASP A 198 -0.61 5.89 -23.51
N THR A 199 -1.47 5.39 -22.61
CA THR A 199 -2.80 5.94 -22.36
C THR A 199 -2.85 6.95 -21.22
N GLY A 200 -1.86 6.94 -20.32
CA GLY A 200 -1.83 7.78 -19.12
C GLY A 200 -2.88 7.42 -18.07
N SER A 201 -3.55 6.27 -18.21
CA SER A 201 -4.59 5.81 -17.28
C SER A 201 -4.05 4.79 -16.29
N PHE A 202 -4.81 4.53 -15.21
CA PHE A 202 -4.52 3.45 -14.26
C PHE A 202 -4.28 2.10 -14.97
N ALA A 203 -3.17 1.44 -14.65
CA ALA A 203 -2.77 0.14 -15.18
C ALA A 203 -2.84 -0.98 -14.13
N GLY A 204 -2.63 -0.67 -12.84
CA GLY A 204 -2.72 -1.65 -11.77
C GLY A 204 -2.19 -1.14 -10.42
N PHE A 205 -2.55 -1.84 -9.35
CA PHE A 205 -1.99 -1.63 -8.01
C PHE A 205 -0.70 -2.45 -7.83
N LEU A 206 0.15 -2.09 -6.87
CA LEU A 206 1.33 -2.85 -6.42
C LEU A 206 1.31 -2.97 -4.89
N ASP A 207 2.11 -3.88 -4.33
CA ASP A 207 2.27 -4.06 -2.88
C ASP A 207 0.96 -4.32 -2.11
N LEU A 208 0.31 -5.42 -2.47
CA LEU A 208 -1.00 -5.83 -1.92
C LEU A 208 -0.91 -6.51 -0.55
N GLY A 209 0.24 -6.42 0.14
CA GLY A 209 0.48 -7.12 1.41
C GLY A 209 -0.50 -6.72 2.52
N ARG A 210 -1.05 -5.51 2.44
CA ARG A 210 -1.98 -4.94 3.41
C ARG A 210 -3.44 -4.95 2.96
N LEU A 211 -3.79 -5.59 1.84
CA LEU A 211 -5.18 -5.62 1.36
C LEU A 211 -6.13 -6.26 2.39
N GLY A 212 -7.31 -5.69 2.56
CA GLY A 212 -8.33 -6.26 3.44
C GLY A 212 -9.53 -5.36 3.69
N VAL A 213 -10.56 -5.91 4.33
CA VAL A 213 -11.75 -5.17 4.74
C VAL A 213 -11.38 -4.17 5.82
N ALA A 214 -11.66 -2.90 5.54
CA ALA A 214 -11.45 -1.79 6.45
C ALA A 214 -12.32 -0.59 6.05
N ASP A 215 -12.22 0.47 6.84
CA ASP A 215 -12.69 1.79 6.51
C ASP A 215 -12.05 2.34 5.20
N PRO A 216 -12.83 2.93 4.27
CA PRO A 216 -12.32 3.48 3.00
C PRO A 216 -11.27 4.58 3.21
N TYR A 217 -11.27 5.25 4.36
CA TYR A 217 -10.26 6.28 4.67
C TYR A 217 -8.88 5.71 4.99
N VAL A 218 -8.73 4.40 5.18
CA VAL A 218 -7.40 3.76 5.15
C VAL A 218 -6.69 4.07 3.83
N ASP A 219 -7.41 3.98 2.71
CA ASP A 219 -6.86 4.20 1.38
C ASP A 219 -6.92 5.68 0.98
N ILE A 220 -8.07 6.32 1.17
CA ILE A 220 -8.27 7.72 0.76
C ILE A 220 -7.28 8.65 1.50
N ALA A 221 -7.03 8.42 2.78
CA ALA A 221 -6.13 9.29 3.53
C ALA A 221 -4.70 9.24 3.01
N LEU A 222 -4.18 8.03 2.72
CA LEU A 222 -2.83 7.83 2.21
C LEU A 222 -2.70 8.38 0.78
N LEU A 223 -3.66 8.09 -0.10
CA LEU A 223 -3.64 8.56 -1.49
C LEU A 223 -3.59 10.09 -1.57
N LEU A 224 -4.50 10.77 -0.86
CA LEU A 224 -4.56 12.23 -0.89
C LEU A 224 -3.33 12.84 -0.23
N ALA A 225 -2.88 12.31 0.92
CA ALA A 225 -1.71 12.80 1.63
C ALA A 225 -0.42 12.65 0.80
N ASN A 226 -0.16 11.46 0.26
CA ASN A 226 1.05 11.19 -0.52
C ASN A 226 1.05 11.95 -1.86
N SER A 227 -0.12 12.19 -2.46
CA SER A 227 -0.18 12.94 -3.72
C SER A 227 0.25 14.41 -3.63
N ARG A 228 0.21 15.01 -2.42
CA ARG A 228 0.62 16.41 -2.20
C ARG A 228 2.08 16.68 -2.52
N GLU A 229 2.95 15.67 -2.43
CA GLU A 229 4.35 15.77 -2.82
C GLU A 229 4.54 15.97 -4.33
N THR A 230 3.55 15.57 -5.14
CA THR A 230 3.59 15.72 -6.59
C THR A 230 2.93 17.02 -7.06
N TRP A 231 1.95 17.54 -6.31
CA TRP A 231 1.24 18.76 -6.71
C TRP A 231 2.12 20.02 -6.56
N PRO A 232 2.02 20.99 -7.48
CA PRO A 232 2.90 22.17 -7.46
C PRO A 232 2.62 23.12 -6.30
N ASP A 233 1.38 23.12 -5.78
CA ASP A 233 0.94 23.94 -4.66
C ASP A 233 -0.32 23.36 -3.99
N GLU A 234 -0.61 23.87 -2.79
CA GLU A 234 -1.78 23.47 -1.99
C GLU A 234 -3.11 23.71 -2.72
N ARG A 235 -3.20 24.74 -3.57
CA ARG A 235 -4.42 25.01 -4.34
C ARG A 235 -4.70 23.90 -5.34
N SER A 236 -3.66 23.39 -5.99
CA SER A 236 -3.73 22.29 -6.95
C SER A 236 -4.04 20.98 -6.24
N ALA A 237 -3.45 20.75 -5.06
CA ALA A 237 -3.78 19.61 -4.22
C ALA A 237 -5.25 19.61 -3.78
N LEU A 238 -5.78 20.74 -3.30
CA LEU A 238 -7.19 20.87 -2.93
C LEU A 238 -8.15 20.68 -4.12
N ASP A 239 -7.76 21.12 -5.32
CA ASP A 239 -8.55 20.86 -6.53
C ASP A 239 -8.53 19.37 -6.90
N ALA A 240 -7.38 18.69 -6.73
CA ALA A 240 -7.27 17.24 -6.92
C ALA A 240 -8.11 16.47 -5.89
N ASP A 241 -8.05 16.82 -4.60
CA ASP A 241 -8.87 16.23 -3.53
C ASP A 241 -10.37 16.35 -3.89
N ARG A 242 -10.81 17.53 -4.35
CA ARG A 242 -12.19 17.75 -4.81
C ARG A 242 -12.55 16.88 -6.01
N ARG A 243 -11.70 16.81 -7.04
CA ARG A 243 -11.97 15.97 -8.23
C ARG A 243 -12.00 14.49 -7.90
N PHE A 244 -11.15 14.04 -6.98
CA PHE A 244 -11.18 12.68 -6.45
C PHE A 244 -12.53 12.41 -5.77
N ALA A 245 -12.92 13.28 -4.83
CA ALA A 245 -14.17 13.16 -4.09
C ALA A 245 -15.41 13.13 -5.01
N GLU A 246 -15.46 14.05 -5.99
CA GLU A 246 -16.51 14.11 -7.01
C GLU A 246 -16.58 12.82 -7.85
N ARG A 247 -15.43 12.25 -8.23
CA ARG A 247 -15.39 11.03 -9.06
C ARG A 247 -15.65 9.75 -8.27
N TYR A 248 -15.08 9.65 -7.07
CA TYR A 248 -15.25 8.54 -6.16
C TYR A 248 -16.68 8.49 -5.58
N GLY A 249 -17.32 9.65 -5.40
CA GLY A 249 -18.69 9.77 -4.92
C GLY A 249 -18.80 9.89 -3.40
N ALA A 250 -17.87 10.61 -2.76
CA ALA A 250 -17.87 10.84 -1.32
C ALA A 250 -17.71 12.31 -0.95
N ASP A 251 -18.27 12.69 0.19
CA ASP A 251 -17.92 13.93 0.89
C ASP A 251 -16.74 13.65 1.83
N LEU A 252 -15.63 14.36 1.67
CA LEU A 252 -14.42 14.11 2.46
C LEU A 252 -14.57 14.55 3.92
N ASP A 253 -14.34 13.62 4.85
CA ASP A 253 -14.29 13.80 6.29
C ASP A 253 -12.83 13.99 6.73
N ALA A 254 -12.45 15.24 6.94
CA ALA A 254 -11.09 15.62 7.36
C ALA A 254 -10.68 15.00 8.71
N ASP A 255 -11.63 14.79 9.62
CA ASP A 255 -11.39 14.21 10.93
C ASP A 255 -11.04 12.72 10.80
N ARG A 256 -11.77 12.00 9.93
CA ARG A 256 -11.53 10.58 9.62
C ARG A 256 -10.24 10.40 8.84
N GLN A 257 -10.00 11.24 7.84
CA GLN A 257 -8.74 11.28 7.11
C GLN A 257 -7.53 11.46 8.04
N ARG A 258 -7.57 12.46 8.93
CA ARG A 258 -6.48 12.71 9.89
C ARG A 258 -6.24 11.53 10.82
N PHE A 259 -7.30 10.83 11.25
CA PHE A 259 -7.17 9.66 12.10
C PHE A 259 -6.35 8.55 11.42
N TYR A 260 -6.72 8.17 10.20
CA TYR A 260 -6.03 7.09 9.49
C TYR A 260 -4.61 7.49 9.05
N LEU A 261 -4.41 8.75 8.64
CA LEU A 261 -3.07 9.27 8.33
C LEU A 261 -2.12 9.23 9.54
N HIS A 262 -2.64 9.46 10.74
CA HIS A 262 -1.83 9.40 11.97
C HIS A 262 -1.70 7.98 12.54
N LEU A 263 -2.64 7.09 12.23
CA LEU A 263 -2.58 5.70 12.67
C LEU A 263 -1.55 4.93 11.85
N ASP A 264 -1.54 5.08 10.52
CA ASP A 264 -0.75 4.23 9.62
C ASP A 264 0.75 4.14 9.99
N PRO A 265 1.49 5.25 10.22
CA PRO A 265 2.90 5.20 10.58
C PRO A 265 3.20 4.39 11.85
N LEU A 266 2.25 4.36 12.79
CA LEU A 266 2.38 3.63 14.05
C LEU A 266 2.20 2.12 13.88
N THR A 267 1.76 1.65 12.72
CA THR A 267 1.50 0.24 12.44
C THR A 267 2.67 -0.47 11.76
N TRP A 268 3.71 0.26 11.39
CA TRP A 268 4.92 -0.26 10.75
C TRP A 268 6.00 -0.57 11.80
N GLY A 269 6.47 -1.83 11.82
CA GLY A 269 7.57 -2.30 12.67
C GLY A 269 7.32 -3.60 13.41
#